data_AF-A0A7C3ZPL6-F1
#
_entry.id   AF-A0A7C3ZPL6-F1
#
_cell.length_a   1.000
_cell.length_b   1.000
_cell.length_c   1.000
_cell.angle_alpha   90.00
_cell.angle_beta   90.00
_cell.angle_gamma   90.00
#
_symmetry.space_group_name_H-M   'P 1'
#
loop_
_entity.id
_entity.type
_entity.pdbx_description
1 polymer ?
#
loop_
_entity_poly.entity_id
_entity_poly.type
_entity_poly.pdbx_seq_one_letter_code
_entity_poly.pdbx_strand_id
1 'polypeptide(L)'
;KGARYIPNRYDAYYNNLYYAGEIITIMTEGEEKSLLDLSIPLMPLKTINSWQRFLRAWHRLMKFIYQIHLPLLIIGTLLATSSLIYRQTVLNWIVAGIYLGFWLIELGQFFYHTRTFGKIIDEKTQKPLELVLLRLISAKTGKIVSTFVTGEDGKFIFVVPTGVYTISAVKEGYEPLFTRAFAVRSLTKFGKLDLKMKSSRKWSRELDIAE
;
A
#
# COMPACT_ATOMS: atom_id res chain seq x y z
N LYS A 1 11.63 26.21 -24.56
CA LYS A 1 11.08 27.48 -24.03
C LYS A 1 10.21 27.13 -22.82
N GLY A 2 10.76 27.20 -21.60
CA GLY A 2 9.96 26.99 -20.38
C GLY A 2 9.06 28.20 -20.15
N ALA A 3 7.83 28.00 -19.69
CA ALA A 3 6.98 29.11 -19.28
C ALA A 3 7.55 29.75 -18.00
N ARG A 4 7.39 31.06 -17.84
CA ARG A 4 7.79 31.75 -16.60
C ARG A 4 6.64 31.65 -15.60
N TYR A 5 6.95 31.36 -14.34
CA TYR A 5 5.96 31.40 -13.27
C TYR A 5 5.30 32.78 -13.18
N ILE A 6 3.97 32.81 -13.02
CA ILE A 6 3.19 34.04 -12.87
C ILE A 6 2.69 34.09 -11.41
N PRO A 7 3.11 35.08 -10.61
CA PRO A 7 2.66 35.20 -9.23
C PRO A 7 1.15 35.47 -9.14
N ASN A 8 0.53 35.07 -8.03
CA ASN A 8 -0.88 35.31 -7.71
C ASN A 8 -1.90 34.67 -8.68
N ARG A 9 -1.53 33.57 -9.36
CA ARG A 9 -2.46 32.74 -10.14
C ARG A 9 -3.38 31.96 -9.18
N TYR A 10 -4.69 31.98 -9.46
CA TYR A 10 -5.75 31.46 -8.58
C TYR A 10 -6.72 30.54 -9.32
N ASP A 11 -7.16 29.43 -8.69
CA ASP A 11 -8.10 28.44 -9.25
C ASP A 11 -9.41 28.30 -8.44
N ALA A 12 -9.88 29.38 -7.82
CA ALA A 12 -11.01 29.40 -6.88
C ALA A 12 -10.71 28.81 -5.50
N TYR A 13 -9.64 28.04 -5.31
CA TYR A 13 -9.30 27.45 -4.01
C TYR A 13 -7.89 27.81 -3.54
N TYR A 14 -6.92 27.85 -4.46
CA TYR A 14 -5.51 27.99 -4.12
C TYR A 14 -4.88 29.19 -4.82
N ASN A 15 -4.09 29.94 -4.08
CA ASN A 15 -3.27 31.04 -4.59
C ASN A 15 -1.88 30.52 -4.99
N ASN A 16 -1.18 31.29 -5.83
CA ASN A 16 0.21 31.01 -6.23
C ASN A 16 0.38 29.64 -6.90
N LEU A 17 -0.49 29.33 -7.87
CA LEU A 17 -0.47 28.07 -8.60
C LEU A 17 0.78 27.95 -9.49
N TYR A 18 1.59 26.94 -9.19
CA TYR A 18 2.80 26.59 -9.91
C TYR A 18 2.60 25.33 -10.74
N TYR A 19 2.77 25.42 -12.05
CA TYR A 19 2.63 24.27 -12.94
C TYR A 19 3.99 23.66 -13.27
N ALA A 20 4.02 22.31 -13.39
CA ALA A 20 5.22 21.57 -13.73
C ALA A 20 5.81 22.06 -15.08
N GLY A 21 7.05 22.55 -15.05
CA GLY A 21 7.76 23.11 -16.21
C GLY A 21 7.87 24.64 -16.22
N GLU A 22 7.26 25.34 -15.25
CA GLU A 22 7.50 26.77 -15.04
C GLU A 22 8.84 27.00 -14.33
N ILE A 23 9.59 28.00 -14.77
CA ILE A 23 10.87 28.36 -14.13
C ILE A 23 10.61 29.48 -13.12
N ILE A 24 11.10 29.29 -11.89
CA ILE A 24 11.11 30.31 -10.84
C ILE A 24 12.54 30.85 -10.75
N THR A 25 12.69 32.16 -10.92
CA THR A 25 13.95 32.86 -10.65
C THR A 25 13.78 33.62 -9.36
N ILE A 26 14.44 33.16 -8.30
CA ILE A 26 14.48 33.87 -7.02
C ILE A 26 15.61 34.89 -7.16
N MET A 27 15.26 36.17 -7.35
CA MET A 27 16.21 37.27 -7.28
C MET A 27 16.20 37.75 -5.83
N THR A 28 17.13 37.25 -5.03
CA THR A 28 17.25 37.62 -3.63
C THR A 28 17.95 38.99 -3.56
N GLU A 29 17.22 40.08 -3.34
CA GLU A 29 17.79 41.33 -2.82
C GLU A 29 17.65 41.33 -1.30
N GLY A 30 18.72 40.95 -0.59
CA GLY A 30 18.81 40.98 0.87
C GLY A 30 18.72 39.61 1.56
N GLU A 31 19.37 39.48 2.72
CA GLU A 31 19.50 38.22 3.51
C GLU A 31 18.17 37.71 4.13
N GLU A 32 17.00 38.16 3.65
CA GLU A 32 15.73 37.65 4.12
C GLU A 32 15.36 36.35 3.40
N LYS A 33 15.23 35.28 4.18
CA LYS A 33 14.71 34.00 3.72
C LYS A 33 13.22 34.14 3.42
N SER A 34 12.87 34.52 2.20
CA SER A 34 11.48 34.56 1.75
C SER A 34 10.85 33.16 1.82
N LEU A 35 9.75 33.02 2.58
CA LEU A 35 8.96 31.80 2.62
C LEU A 35 8.26 31.61 1.28
N LEU A 36 8.56 30.49 0.61
CA LEU A 36 8.03 30.16 -0.70
C LEU A 36 6.64 29.51 -0.55
N ASP A 37 5.58 30.31 -0.70
CA ASP A 37 4.19 29.85 -0.68
C ASP A 37 3.72 29.52 -2.12
N LEU A 38 3.81 28.24 -2.50
CA LEU A 38 3.44 27.74 -3.82
C LEU A 38 2.43 26.61 -3.70
N SER A 39 1.37 26.69 -4.49
CA SER A 39 0.39 25.63 -4.65
C SER A 39 0.71 24.82 -5.90
N ILE A 40 1.03 23.53 -5.77
CA ILE A 40 1.32 22.66 -6.92
C ILE A 40 0.08 21.79 -7.20
N PRO A 41 -0.73 22.11 -8.22
CA PRO A 41 -1.89 21.30 -8.55
C PRO A 41 -1.43 19.96 -9.11
N LEU A 42 -2.03 18.88 -8.61
CA LEU A 42 -1.87 17.56 -9.19
C LEU A 42 -2.71 17.50 -10.47
N MET A 43 -2.08 17.60 -11.64
CA MET A 43 -2.82 17.53 -12.90
C MET A 43 -3.25 16.10 -13.20
N PRO A 44 -4.54 15.79 -13.30
CA PRO A 44 -4.98 14.50 -13.80
C PRO A 44 -4.53 14.39 -15.26
N LEU A 45 -3.97 13.24 -15.63
CA LEU A 45 -3.68 12.94 -17.03
C LEU A 45 -5.00 13.00 -17.80
N LYS A 46 -5.17 14.01 -18.66
CA LYS A 46 -6.44 14.31 -19.37
C LYS A 46 -6.92 13.18 -20.28
N THR A 47 -6.09 12.17 -20.54
CA THR A 47 -6.38 10.94 -21.29
C THR A 47 -6.89 9.79 -20.41
N ILE A 48 -7.86 10.06 -19.55
CA ILE A 48 -8.64 9.01 -18.87
C ILE A 48 -9.78 8.61 -19.79
N ASN A 49 -9.48 7.80 -20.82
CA ASN A 49 -10.50 7.31 -21.75
C ASN A 49 -10.40 5.78 -21.88
N SER A 50 -11.54 5.09 -21.71
CA SER A 50 -11.80 3.62 -21.72
C SER A 50 -10.89 2.70 -20.88
N TRP A 51 -9.57 2.85 -20.91
CA TRP A 51 -8.59 1.97 -20.29
C TRP A 51 -8.72 1.86 -18.77
N GLN A 52 -8.97 2.94 -18.04
CA GLN A 52 -9.16 2.85 -16.58
C GLN A 52 -10.46 2.14 -16.18
N ARG A 53 -11.54 2.26 -16.98
CA ARG A 53 -12.78 1.51 -16.76
C ARG A 53 -12.53 0.01 -16.95
N PHE A 54 -11.78 -0.33 -18.00
CA PHE A 54 -11.31 -1.69 -18.23
C PHE A 54 -10.42 -2.18 -17.09
N LEU A 55 -9.41 -1.43 -16.65
CA LEU A 55 -8.54 -1.82 -15.53
C LEU A 55 -9.32 -2.06 -14.24
N ARG A 56 -10.29 -1.21 -13.89
CA ARG A 56 -11.15 -1.42 -12.70
C ARG A 56 -12.06 -2.64 -12.87
N ALA A 57 -12.63 -2.86 -14.06
CA ALA A 57 -13.41 -4.06 -14.36
C ALA A 57 -12.54 -5.33 -14.32
N TRP A 58 -11.33 -5.25 -14.86
CA TRP A 58 -10.32 -6.30 -14.88
C TRP A 58 -9.87 -6.69 -13.47
N HIS A 59 -9.63 -5.71 -12.59
CA HIS A 59 -9.32 -6.01 -11.18
C HIS A 59 -10.48 -6.73 -10.48
N ARG A 60 -11.73 -6.35 -10.75
CA ARG A 60 -12.91 -7.06 -10.21
C ARG A 60 -12.99 -8.48 -10.76
N LEU A 61 -12.79 -8.65 -12.06
CA LEU A 61 -12.76 -9.95 -12.71
C LEU A 61 -11.62 -10.83 -12.16
N MET A 62 -10.43 -10.27 -11.95
CA MET A 62 -9.30 -10.99 -11.39
C MET A 62 -9.54 -11.43 -9.94
N LYS A 63 -10.17 -10.59 -9.11
CA LYS A 63 -10.63 -11.01 -7.77
C LYS A 63 -11.63 -12.17 -7.85
N PHE A 64 -12.54 -12.14 -8.82
CA PHE A 64 -13.51 -13.22 -9.06
C PHE A 64 -12.84 -14.52 -9.54
N ILE A 65 -11.92 -14.43 -10.51
CA ILE A 65 -11.11 -15.57 -11.00
C ILE A 65 -10.32 -16.18 -9.84
N TYR A 66 -9.71 -15.34 -9.00
CA TYR A 66 -8.98 -15.80 -7.82
C TYR A 66 -9.89 -16.47 -6.77
N GLN A 67 -11.19 -16.17 -6.71
CA GLN A 67 -12.10 -16.90 -5.83
C GLN A 67 -12.53 -18.26 -6.41
N ILE A 68 -12.54 -18.40 -7.74
CA ILE A 68 -13.05 -19.59 -8.43
C ILE A 68 -11.97 -20.62 -8.78
N HIS A 69 -10.69 -20.23 -8.82
CA HIS A 69 -9.64 -21.16 -9.23
C HIS A 69 -9.54 -22.40 -8.32
N LEU A 70 -9.70 -22.26 -6.99
CA LEU A 70 -9.68 -23.39 -6.04
C LEU A 70 -10.79 -24.42 -6.30
N PRO A 71 -12.09 -24.06 -6.34
CA PRO A 71 -13.14 -25.04 -6.64
C PRO A 71 -12.97 -25.64 -8.04
N LEU A 72 -12.53 -24.87 -9.04
CA LEU A 72 -12.24 -25.39 -10.37
C LEU A 72 -11.13 -26.45 -10.35
N LEU A 73 -10.07 -26.21 -9.59
CA LEU A 73 -8.94 -27.13 -9.42
C LEU A 73 -9.36 -28.41 -8.68
N ILE A 74 -10.22 -28.30 -7.67
CA ILE A 74 -10.80 -29.46 -6.97
C ILE A 74 -11.64 -30.30 -7.94
N ILE A 75 -12.55 -29.67 -8.70
CA ILE A 75 -13.39 -30.37 -9.68
C ILE A 75 -12.54 -31.04 -10.77
N GLY A 76 -11.55 -30.32 -11.31
CA GLY A 76 -10.65 -30.87 -12.32
C GLY A 76 -9.83 -32.05 -11.80
N THR A 77 -9.39 -32.00 -10.54
CA THR A 77 -8.68 -33.12 -9.89
C THR A 77 -9.62 -34.32 -9.76
N LEU A 78 -10.85 -34.15 -9.29
CA LEU A 78 -11.83 -35.25 -9.18
C LEU A 78 -12.10 -35.93 -10.53
N LEU A 79 -12.23 -35.14 -11.61
CA LEU A 79 -12.38 -35.66 -12.96
C LEU A 79 -11.13 -36.42 -13.44
N ALA A 80 -9.93 -35.87 -13.17
CA ALA A 80 -8.67 -36.52 -13.52
C ALA A 80 -8.49 -37.86 -12.76
N THR A 81 -8.79 -37.90 -11.46
CA THR A 81 -8.74 -39.12 -10.65
C THR A 81 -9.76 -40.15 -11.15
N SER A 82 -10.99 -39.72 -11.44
CA SER A 82 -12.02 -40.59 -12.00
C SER A 82 -11.58 -41.18 -13.34
N SER A 83 -10.97 -40.37 -14.21
CA SER A 83 -10.45 -40.82 -15.52
C SER A 83 -9.40 -41.94 -15.38
N LEU A 84 -8.52 -41.85 -14.38
CA LEU A 84 -7.51 -42.87 -14.09
C LEU A 84 -8.13 -44.22 -13.67
N ILE A 85 -9.25 -44.19 -12.94
CA ILE A 85 -9.94 -45.40 -12.46
C ILE A 85 -10.61 -46.13 -13.64
N TYR A 86 -11.24 -45.41 -14.56
CA TYR A 86 -11.94 -46.03 -15.69
C TYR A 86 -10.99 -46.55 -16.79
N ARG A 87 -9.94 -45.79 -17.13
CA ARG A 87 -8.96 -46.20 -18.16
C ARG A 87 -7.56 -45.69 -17.83
N GLN A 88 -6.60 -46.61 -17.70
CA GLN A 88 -5.19 -46.28 -17.42
C GLN A 88 -4.40 -45.99 -18.71
N THR A 89 -4.71 -44.89 -19.38
CA THR A 89 -3.93 -44.43 -20.55
C THR A 89 -2.77 -43.53 -20.12
N VAL A 90 -1.71 -43.47 -20.95
CA VAL A 90 -0.57 -42.56 -20.72
C VAL A 90 -1.04 -41.10 -20.65
N LEU A 91 -2.03 -40.72 -21.45
CA LEU A 91 -2.62 -39.37 -21.43
C LEU A 91 -3.26 -39.05 -20.08
N ASN A 92 -3.97 -39.99 -19.45
CA ASN A 92 -4.59 -39.76 -18.14
C ASN A 92 -3.54 -39.55 -17.04
N TRP A 93 -2.42 -40.26 -17.10
CA TRP A 93 -1.28 -40.04 -16.20
C TRP A 93 -0.64 -38.66 -16.41
N ILE A 94 -0.49 -38.20 -17.65
CA ILE A 94 0.02 -36.85 -17.96
C ILE A 94 -0.91 -35.79 -17.39
N VAL A 95 -2.22 -35.92 -17.61
CA VAL A 95 -3.22 -34.98 -17.09
C VAL A 95 -3.19 -34.93 -15.56
N ALA A 96 -3.15 -36.08 -14.89
CA ALA A 96 -3.04 -36.15 -13.43
C ALA A 96 -1.74 -35.51 -12.91
N GLY A 97 -0.61 -35.70 -13.62
CA GLY A 97 0.67 -35.06 -13.29
C GLY A 97 0.62 -33.54 -13.39
N ILE A 98 -0.08 -32.98 -14.39
CA ILE A 98 -0.28 -31.53 -14.52
C ILE A 98 -1.08 -30.98 -13.33
N TYR A 99 -2.18 -31.63 -12.96
CA TYR A 99 -2.97 -31.24 -11.79
C TYR A 99 -2.17 -31.33 -10.49
N LEU A 100 -1.36 -32.38 -10.32
CA LEU A 100 -0.44 -32.50 -9.18
C LEU A 100 0.56 -31.33 -9.15
N GLY A 101 1.10 -30.93 -10.30
CA GLY A 101 1.97 -29.76 -10.43
C GLY A 101 1.28 -28.47 -9.98
N PHE A 102 0.03 -28.24 -10.39
CA PHE A 102 -0.74 -27.08 -9.93
C PHE A 102 -0.99 -27.12 -8.42
N TRP A 103 -1.30 -28.28 -7.85
CA TRP A 103 -1.39 -28.45 -6.39
C TRP A 103 -0.08 -28.12 -5.68
N LEU A 104 1.07 -28.53 -6.21
CA LEU A 104 2.39 -28.22 -5.63
C LEU A 104 2.68 -26.71 -5.67
N ILE A 105 2.31 -26.02 -6.76
CA ILE A 105 2.47 -24.56 -6.86
C ILE A 105 1.55 -23.86 -5.86
N GLU A 106 0.29 -24.25 -5.79
CA GLU A 106 -0.70 -23.68 -4.87
C GLU A 106 -0.28 -23.87 -3.41
N LEU A 107 0.16 -25.08 -3.08
CA LEU A 107 0.70 -25.42 -1.76
C LEU A 107 1.98 -24.61 -1.46
N GLY A 108 2.86 -24.45 -2.44
CA GLY A 108 4.04 -23.59 -2.33
C GLY A 108 3.65 -22.15 -2.01
N GLN A 109 2.74 -21.55 -2.76
CA GLN A 109 2.29 -20.16 -2.54
C GLN A 109 1.67 -19.94 -1.16
N PHE A 110 0.98 -20.94 -0.63
CA PHE A 110 0.46 -20.92 0.75
C PHE A 110 1.60 -20.85 1.77
N PHE A 111 2.67 -21.64 1.60
CA PHE A 111 3.85 -21.58 2.48
C PHE A 111 4.73 -20.34 2.26
N TYR A 112 4.69 -19.74 1.07
CA TYR A 112 5.42 -18.50 0.75
C TYR A 112 4.68 -17.22 1.20
N HIS A 113 3.43 -17.33 1.67
CA HIS A 113 2.70 -16.17 2.19
C HIS A 113 3.27 -15.68 3.54
N THR A 114 4.00 -14.57 3.43
CA THR A 114 4.25 -13.49 4.41
C THR A 114 5.42 -13.63 5.40
N ARG A 115 6.49 -12.88 5.11
CA ARG A 115 7.19 -12.12 6.16
C ARG A 115 6.57 -10.72 6.24
N THR A 116 5.39 -10.62 6.85
CA THR A 116 4.80 -9.32 7.20
C THR A 116 5.55 -8.73 8.38
N PHE A 117 6.05 -7.50 8.25
CA PHE A 117 6.82 -6.84 9.31
C PHE A 117 5.92 -6.15 10.35
N GLY A 118 4.67 -5.80 10.00
CA GLY A 118 3.73 -5.24 10.96
C GLY A 118 2.34 -4.99 10.37
N LYS A 119 1.37 -4.75 11.27
CA LYS A 119 0.00 -4.39 10.92
C LYS A 119 -0.44 -3.18 11.75
N ILE A 120 -1.17 -2.27 11.14
CA ILE A 120 -1.79 -1.13 11.82
C ILE A 120 -3.27 -1.39 11.96
N ILE A 121 -3.74 -1.28 13.20
CA ILE A 121 -5.13 -1.48 13.55
C ILE A 121 -5.66 -0.34 14.39
N ASP A 122 -6.96 -0.15 14.33
CA ASP A 122 -7.68 0.72 15.25
C ASP A 122 -7.66 0.11 16.66
N GLU A 123 -7.43 0.92 17.68
CA GLU A 123 -7.46 0.46 19.07
C GLU A 123 -8.87 0.03 19.50
N LYS A 124 -9.93 0.73 19.07
CA LYS A 124 -11.31 0.41 19.46
C LYS A 124 -11.86 -0.76 18.64
N THR A 125 -11.84 -0.64 17.32
CA THR A 125 -12.53 -1.60 16.44
C THR A 125 -11.69 -2.83 16.11
N GLN A 126 -10.38 -2.81 16.40
CA GLN A 126 -9.40 -3.84 16.01
C GLN A 126 -9.34 -4.10 14.48
N LYS A 127 -9.97 -3.25 13.66
CA LYS A 127 -9.96 -3.35 12.20
C LYS A 127 -8.65 -2.80 11.63
N PRO A 128 -8.14 -3.36 10.52
CA PRO A 128 -6.98 -2.80 9.81
C PRO A 128 -7.24 -1.36 9.36
N LEU A 129 -6.22 -0.52 9.46
CA LEU A 129 -6.28 0.87 9.00
C LEU A 129 -5.55 1.04 7.67
N GLU A 130 -6.31 1.42 6.64
CA GLU A 130 -5.78 1.86 5.35
C GLU A 130 -5.38 3.34 5.34
N LEU A 131 -4.56 3.72 4.35
CA LEU A 131 -4.12 5.10 4.08
C LEU A 131 -3.40 5.76 5.26
N VAL A 132 -2.74 4.97 6.11
CA VAL A 132 -1.89 5.48 7.19
C VAL A 132 -0.51 5.82 6.60
N LEU A 133 -0.09 7.07 6.76
CA LEU A 133 1.25 7.52 6.38
C LEU A 133 2.25 7.09 7.46
N LEU A 134 3.10 6.14 7.12
CA LEU A 134 4.18 5.67 7.98
C LEU A 134 5.52 6.25 7.55
N ARG A 135 6.27 6.78 8.51
CA ARG A 135 7.63 7.26 8.32
C ARG A 135 8.56 6.52 9.26
N LEU A 136 9.56 5.86 8.68
CA LEU A 136 10.66 5.26 9.43
C LEU A 136 11.79 6.28 9.52
N ILE A 137 12.22 6.58 10.74
CA ILE A 137 13.21 7.61 11.06
C ILE A 137 14.40 6.93 11.73
N SER A 138 15.62 7.26 11.29
CA SER A 138 16.84 6.76 11.93
C SER A 138 17.04 7.46 13.27
N ALA A 139 17.16 6.70 14.36
CA ALA A 139 17.41 7.26 15.68
C ALA A 139 18.80 7.90 15.79
N LYS A 140 19.76 7.51 14.94
CA LYS A 140 21.13 8.07 14.93
C LYS A 140 21.19 9.44 14.26
N THR A 141 20.44 9.65 13.18
CA THR A 141 20.56 10.84 12.33
C THR A 141 19.31 11.73 12.36
N GLY A 142 18.20 11.26 12.92
CA GLY A 142 16.91 11.94 12.88
C GLY A 142 16.29 12.04 11.48
N LYS A 143 16.93 11.46 10.45
CA LYS A 143 16.47 11.54 9.06
C LYS A 143 15.41 10.49 8.77
N ILE A 144 14.44 10.87 7.93
CA ILE A 144 13.47 9.93 7.35
C ILE A 144 14.22 9.01 6.39
N VAL A 145 14.13 7.71 6.65
CA VAL A 145 14.82 6.64 5.90
C VAL A 145 13.88 6.08 4.83
N SER A 146 12.61 5.90 5.19
CA SER A 146 11.59 5.37 4.28
C SER A 146 10.22 5.91 4.68
N THR A 147 9.36 6.08 3.68
CA THR A 147 7.95 6.45 3.86
C THR A 147 7.09 5.40 3.16
N PHE A 148 6.03 4.96 3.82
CA PHE A 148 5.11 3.95 3.33
C PHE A 148 3.67 4.38 3.60
N VAL A 149 2.73 3.96 2.77
CA VAL A 149 1.29 4.19 2.99
C VAL A 149 0.60 2.84 3.06
N THR A 150 -0.14 2.57 4.13
CA THR A 150 -0.84 1.28 4.28
C THR A 150 -1.97 1.11 3.27
N GLY A 151 -2.14 -0.11 2.76
CA GLY A 151 -3.28 -0.51 1.92
C GLY A 151 -4.49 -0.95 2.76
N GLU A 152 -5.52 -1.49 2.08
CA GLU A 152 -6.78 -1.98 2.67
C GLU A 152 -6.57 -2.97 3.84
N ASP A 153 -5.50 -3.79 3.79
CA ASP A 153 -5.22 -4.80 4.80
C ASP A 153 -4.44 -4.27 6.02
N GLY A 154 -4.06 -2.99 6.01
CA GLY A 154 -3.33 -2.31 7.08
C GLY A 154 -1.91 -2.83 7.29
N LYS A 155 -1.37 -3.63 6.37
CA LYS A 155 -0.03 -4.22 6.51
C LYS A 155 1.05 -3.28 5.95
N PHE A 156 2.24 -3.35 6.54
CA PHE A 156 3.40 -2.60 6.06
C PHE A 156 4.69 -3.40 6.15
N ILE A 157 5.66 -3.05 5.31
CA ILE A 157 7.00 -3.64 5.26
C ILE A 157 8.04 -2.53 5.10
N PHE A 158 9.04 -2.54 5.97
CA PHE A 158 10.24 -1.71 5.84
C PHE A 158 11.45 -2.58 5.59
N VAL A 159 12.12 -2.36 4.45
CA VAL A 159 13.38 -3.02 4.11
C VAL A 159 14.51 -2.03 4.41
N VAL A 160 15.16 -2.20 5.56
CA VAL A 160 16.22 -1.30 6.03
C VAL A 160 17.38 -2.07 6.66
N PRO A 161 18.62 -1.58 6.53
CA PRO A 161 19.78 -2.23 7.16
C PRO A 161 19.65 -2.28 8.68
N THR A 162 20.51 -3.08 9.32
CA THR A 162 20.52 -3.18 10.78
C THR A 162 20.88 -1.84 11.42
N GLY A 163 20.10 -1.40 12.39
CA GLY A 163 20.21 -0.06 12.97
C GLY A 163 19.14 0.21 14.02
N VAL A 164 19.09 1.43 14.55
CA VAL A 164 18.06 1.85 15.51
C VAL A 164 17.13 2.85 14.84
N TYR A 165 15.83 2.58 14.90
CA TYR A 165 14.82 3.35 14.18
C TYR A 165 13.62 3.68 15.07
N THR A 166 12.90 4.73 14.71
CA THR A 166 11.58 5.06 15.22
C THR A 166 10.60 5.10 14.05
N ILE A 167 9.35 4.71 14.31
CA ILE A 167 8.24 4.83 13.37
C ILE A 167 7.29 5.93 13.85
N SER A 168 6.91 6.80 12.92
CA SER A 168 5.79 7.74 13.05
C SER A 168 4.65 7.29 12.15
N ALA A 169 3.44 7.21 12.68
CA ALA A 169 2.22 6.90 11.93
C ALA A 169 1.24 8.07 12.03
N VAL A 170 0.77 8.54 10.89
CA VAL A 170 -0.16 9.68 10.80
C VAL A 170 -1.31 9.32 9.88
N LYS A 171 -2.53 9.56 10.35
CA LYS A 171 -3.76 9.41 9.57
C LYS A 171 -4.75 10.48 10.02
N GLU A 172 -5.49 11.05 9.08
CA GLU A 172 -6.56 12.00 9.39
C GLU A 172 -7.64 11.33 10.26
N GLY A 173 -8.13 12.04 11.27
CA GLY A 173 -9.10 11.51 12.24
C GLY A 173 -8.50 10.64 13.36
N TYR A 174 -7.19 10.38 13.34
CA TYR A 174 -6.48 9.62 14.36
C TYR A 174 -5.41 10.47 15.06
N GLU A 175 -5.07 10.11 16.29
CA GLU A 175 -3.95 10.69 17.00
C GLU A 175 -2.62 10.21 16.38
N PRO A 176 -1.65 11.11 16.14
CA PRO A 176 -0.36 10.71 15.57
C PRO A 176 0.37 9.80 16.56
N LEU A 177 0.82 8.64 16.08
CA LEU A 177 1.52 7.65 16.87
C LEU A 177 3.03 7.76 16.61
N PHE A 178 3.80 7.88 17.69
CA PHE A 178 5.26 7.79 17.65
C PHE A 178 5.72 6.62 18.50
N THR A 179 6.44 5.69 17.87
CA THR A 179 7.00 4.52 18.56
C THR A 179 8.29 4.87 19.26
N ARG A 180 8.61 4.12 20.32
CA ARG A 180 9.94 4.17 20.95
C ARG A 180 10.99 3.65 19.99
N ALA A 181 12.23 4.10 20.16
CA ALA A 181 13.35 3.63 19.36
C ALA A 181 13.54 2.12 19.53
N PHE A 182 13.59 1.40 18.41
CA PHE A 182 13.80 -0.05 18.38
C PHE A 182 14.98 -0.41 17.48
N ALA A 183 15.71 -1.46 17.87
CA ALA A 183 16.88 -1.92 17.14
C ALA A 183 16.51 -3.03 16.13
N VAL A 184 16.70 -2.75 14.84
CA VAL A 184 16.67 -3.73 13.75
C VAL A 184 17.98 -4.50 13.73
N ARG A 185 17.93 -5.75 14.20
CA ARG A 185 19.08 -6.66 14.26
C ARG A 185 19.16 -7.63 13.07
N SER A 186 18.06 -7.85 12.36
CA SER A 186 17.98 -8.77 11.21
C SER A 186 16.94 -8.27 10.20
N LEU A 187 17.31 -8.34 8.92
CA LEU A 187 16.43 -8.09 7.76
C LEU A 187 15.32 -9.15 7.61
N THR A 188 15.36 -10.24 8.36
CA THR A 188 14.49 -11.40 8.16
C THR A 188 13.73 -11.80 9.43
N LYS A 189 14.25 -11.47 10.62
CA LYS A 189 13.67 -11.82 11.93
C LYS A 189 13.22 -10.60 12.72
N PHE A 190 12.63 -9.61 12.07
CA PHE A 190 11.92 -8.60 12.83
C PHE A 190 10.58 -9.21 13.28
N GLY A 191 10.36 -9.28 14.60
CA GLY A 191 9.12 -9.79 15.17
C GLY A 191 7.91 -8.97 14.69
N LYS A 192 6.72 -9.55 14.75
CA LYS A 192 5.48 -8.91 14.30
C LYS A 192 5.26 -7.60 15.09
N LEU A 193 5.35 -6.45 14.41
CA LEU A 193 5.11 -5.14 15.02
C LEU A 193 3.68 -4.68 14.73
N ASP A 194 2.77 -4.99 15.66
CA ASP A 194 1.39 -4.51 15.57
C ASP A 194 1.30 -3.12 16.23
N LEU A 195 0.90 -2.12 15.45
CA LEU A 195 0.72 -0.74 15.92
C LEU A 195 -0.77 -0.44 16.06
N LYS A 196 -1.16 0.10 17.21
CA LYS A 196 -2.54 0.50 17.48
C LYS A 196 -2.64 2.03 17.45
N MET A 197 -3.58 2.56 16.68
CA MET A 197 -3.85 4.00 16.63
C MET A 197 -5.16 4.32 17.34
N LYS A 198 -5.15 5.44 18.08
CA LYS A 198 -6.34 6.00 18.75
C LYS A 198 -7.07 6.95 17.82
N SER A 199 -8.38 6.81 17.74
CA SER A 199 -9.21 7.81 17.07
C SER A 199 -9.16 9.14 17.84
N SER A 200 -9.11 10.26 17.13
CA SER A 200 -9.07 11.60 17.72
C SER A 200 -10.40 11.93 18.40
N ARG A 201 -10.33 12.62 19.55
CA ARG A 201 -11.48 13.00 20.38
C ARG A 201 -12.59 13.78 19.63
N LYS A 202 -12.22 14.51 18.57
CA LYS A 202 -13.16 15.27 17.74
C LYS A 202 -14.04 14.36 16.87
N TRP A 203 -13.45 13.30 16.34
CA TRP A 203 -14.09 12.38 15.39
C TRP A 203 -14.73 11.16 16.06
N SER A 204 -14.28 10.79 17.28
CA SER A 204 -14.93 9.74 18.07
C SER A 204 -16.40 10.03 18.35
N ARG A 205 -16.78 11.30 18.56
CA ARG A 205 -18.17 11.68 18.83
C ARG A 205 -19.08 11.46 17.61
N GLU A 206 -18.58 11.62 16.40
CA GLU A 206 -19.37 11.41 15.19
C GLU A 206 -19.54 9.93 14.86
N LEU A 207 -18.52 9.11 15.13
CA LEU A 207 -18.60 7.65 14.98
C LEU A 207 -19.53 7.01 16.01
N ASP A 208 -19.53 7.48 17.25
CA ASP A 208 -20.43 6.98 18.31
C ASP A 208 -21.92 7.41 18.07
N ILE A 209 -22.19 8.35 17.15
CA ILE A 209 -23.55 8.78 16.75
C ILE A 209 -24.04 8.03 15.50
N ALA A 210 -23.13 7.43 14.73
CA ALA A 210 -23.44 6.72 13.49
C ALA A 210 -23.68 5.20 13.69
N GLU A 211 -23.41 4.68 14.89
CA GLU A 211 -23.75 3.32 15.36
C GLU A 211 -25.09 3.33 16.11
#